data_AF-A0A920PFB1-F1
#
_entry.id   AF-A0A920PFB1-F1
#
_cell.length_a   1.000
_cell.length_b   1.000
_cell.length_c   1.000
_cell.angle_alpha   90.00
_cell.angle_beta   90.00
_cell.angle_gamma   90.00
#
_symmetry.space_group_name_H-M   'P 1'
#
loop_
_entity.id
_entity.type
_entity.pdbx_description
1 polymer ?
#
loop_
_entity_poly.entity_id
_entity_poly.type
_entity_poly.pdbx_seq_one_letter_code
_entity_poly.pdbx_strand_id
1 'polypeptide(L)' 'MGAGVPSAMGAKIIYPDRKVMAICGDGGFMMNSQELETAVRLKMDLVVSYSPIMLME' A
#
# COMPACT_ATOMS: atom_id res chain seq x y z
N MET A 1 0.13 -6.05 12.14
CA MET A 1 1.05 -5.78 11.01
C MET A 1 0.26 -5.89 9.71
N GLY A 2 0.68 -5.26 8.61
CA GLY A 2 -0.02 -5.32 7.31
C GLY A 2 -0.98 -4.16 7.00
N ALA A 3 -1.15 -3.21 7.92
CA ALA A 3 -2.11 -2.11 7.72
C ALA A 3 -1.67 -1.03 6.71
N GLY A 4 -0.43 -1.05 6.23
CA GLY A 4 0.15 0.03 5.41
C GLY A 4 -0.63 0.33 4.12
N VAL A 5 -0.84 -0.70 3.29
CA VAL A 5 -1.60 -0.58 2.03
C VAL A 5 -3.08 -0.21 2.27
N PRO A 6 -3.86 -0.91 3.12
CA PRO A 6 -5.28 -0.59 3.29
C PRO A 6 -5.49 0.78 3.93
N SER A 7 -4.61 1.19 4.86
CA SER A 7 -4.71 2.51 5.49
C SER A 7 -4.42 3.62 4.49
N ALA A 8 -3.46 3.43 3.61
CA ALA A 8 -3.14 4.40 2.56
C ALA A 8 -4.27 4.50 1.51
N MET A 9 -4.90 3.38 1.16
CA MET A 9 -6.12 3.38 0.32
C MET A 9 -7.26 4.16 0.99
N GLY A 10 -7.52 3.91 2.29
CA GLY A 10 -8.51 4.66 3.07
C GLY A 10 -8.22 6.16 3.09
N ALA A 11 -6.96 6.54 3.31
CA ALA A 11 -6.54 7.94 3.26
C ALA A 11 -6.74 8.57 1.88
N LYS A 12 -6.49 7.84 0.79
CA LYS A 12 -6.72 8.32 -0.58
C LYS A 12 -8.21 8.49 -0.91
N ILE A 13 -9.07 7.64 -0.36
CA ILE A 13 -10.53 7.77 -0.49
C ILE A 13 -11.04 9.03 0.23
N ILE A 14 -10.56 9.27 1.46
CA ILE A 14 -10.99 10.42 2.28
C ILE A 14 -10.42 11.74 1.74
N TYR A 15 -9.18 11.70 1.21
CA TYR A 15 -8.45 12.87 0.71
C TYR A 15 -8.03 12.68 -0.75
N PRO A 16 -8.97 12.71 -1.72
CA PRO A 16 -8.71 12.37 -3.12
C PRO A 16 -7.67 13.26 -3.80
N ASP A 17 -7.60 14.54 -3.42
CA ASP A 17 -6.68 15.52 -4.02
C ASP A 17 -5.27 15.51 -3.41
N ARG A 18 -5.06 14.73 -2.34
CA ARG A 18 -3.76 14.63 -1.67
C ARG A 18 -2.94 13.48 -2.24
N LYS A 19 -1.63 13.67 -2.30
CA LYS A 19 -0.68 12.58 -2.53
C LYS A 19 -0.61 11.72 -1.28
N VAL A 20 -0.71 10.41 -1.45
CA VAL A 20 -0.68 9.44 -0.37
C VAL A 20 0.34 8.37 -0.68
N MET A 21 1.17 8.03 0.30
CA MET A 21 2.22 7.02 0.18
C MET A 21 2.18 6.08 1.38
N ALA A 22 2.21 4.77 1.12
CA ALA A 22 2.44 3.76 2.13
C ALA A 22 3.94 3.47 2.25
N ILE A 23 4.47 3.50 3.48
CA ILE A 23 5.83 3.07 3.81
C ILE A 23 5.72 1.89 4.78
N CYS A 24 6.18 0.71 4.38
CA CYS A 24 6.07 -0.50 5.20
C CYS A 24 7.26 -1.44 5.05
N GLY A 25 7.41 -2.41 5.95
CA GLY A 25 8.30 -3.55 5.71
C GLY A 25 7.68 -4.52 4.69
N ASP A 26 8.50 -5.28 3.99
CA ASP A 26 8.07 -6.34 3.07
C ASP A 26 7.11 -7.36 3.69
N GLY A 27 7.34 -7.85 4.91
CA GLY A 27 6.43 -8.78 5.56
C GLY A 27 5.04 -8.16 5.78
N GLY A 28 4.98 -6.86 6.08
CA GLY A 28 3.72 -6.13 6.16
C GLY A 28 3.09 -5.88 4.78
N PHE A 29 3.89 -5.60 3.76
CA PHE A 29 3.39 -5.45 2.39
C PHE A 29 2.79 -6.76 1.87
N MET A 30 3.48 -7.88 2.04
CA MET A 30 3.08 -9.19 1.53
C MET A 30 1.81 -9.75 2.18
N MET A 31 1.44 -9.29 3.39
CA MET A 31 0.18 -9.67 4.01
C MET A 31 -1.05 -9.20 3.21
N ASN A 32 -0.96 -8.01 2.58
CA ASN A 32 -2.09 -7.34 1.93
C ASN A 32 -1.75 -6.79 0.53
N SER A 33 -0.74 -7.35 -0.15
CA SER A 33 -0.29 -6.86 -1.45
C SER A 33 -1.36 -7.04 -2.55
N GLN A 34 -2.25 -8.01 -2.38
CA GLN A 34 -3.43 -8.24 -3.22
C GLN A 34 -4.35 -7.02 -3.34
N GLU A 35 -4.36 -6.11 -2.37
CA GLU A 35 -5.19 -4.91 -2.42
C GLU A 35 -4.78 -3.94 -3.53
N LEU A 36 -3.54 -4.03 -4.05
CA LEU A 36 -3.11 -3.24 -5.21
C LEU A 36 -3.99 -3.49 -6.44
N GLU A 37 -4.53 -4.71 -6.61
CA GLU A 37 -5.51 -4.99 -7.67
C GLU A 37 -6.75 -4.10 -7.55
N THR A 38 -7.27 -3.98 -6.32
CA THR A 38 -8.44 -3.17 -6.03
C THR A 38 -8.13 -1.68 -6.16
N ALA A 39 -6.94 -1.23 -5.76
CA ALA A 39 -6.48 0.13 -5.99
C ALA A 39 -6.45 0.46 -7.50
N VAL A 40 -6.03 -0.47 -8.36
CA VAL A 40 -6.06 -0.31 -9.82
C VAL A 40 -7.49 -0.23 -10.36
N ARG A 41 -8.38 -1.15 -9.96
CA ARG A 41 -9.81 -1.12 -10.34
C ARG A 41 -10.49 0.19 -9.96
N LEU A 42 -10.13 0.74 -8.81
CA LEU A 42 -10.66 2.00 -8.29
C LEU A 42 -9.90 3.24 -8.82
N LYS A 43 -8.91 3.05 -9.71
CA LYS A 43 -8.08 4.11 -10.30
C LYS A 43 -7.45 5.02 -9.23
N MET A 44 -7.01 4.43 -8.12
CA MET A 44 -6.35 5.18 -7.05
C MET A 44 -4.90 5.49 -7.43
N ASP A 45 -4.54 6.77 -7.39
CA ASP A 45 -3.15 7.22 -7.45
C ASP A 45 -2.47 6.98 -6.08
N LEU A 46 -1.87 5.80 -5.93
CA LEU A 46 -1.28 5.31 -4.68
C LEU A 46 0.18 4.88 -4.89
N VAL A 47 1.08 5.36 -4.03
CA VAL A 47 2.50 4.95 -4.02
C VAL A 47 2.76 4.03 -2.83
N VAL A 48 3.45 2.92 -3.06
CA VAL A 48 3.88 2.00 -2.00
C VAL A 48 5.39 1.82 -2.07
N SER A 49 6.08 2.05 -0.95
CA SER A 49 7.51 1.75 -0.78
C SER A 49 7.67 0.76 0.37
N TYR A 50 8.46 -0.28 0.13
CA TYR A 50 8.77 -1.25 1.16
C TYR A 50 10.24 -1.68 1.14
N SER A 51 10.74 -2.05 2.32
CA SER A 51 12.09 -2.60 2.48
C SER A 51 12.07 -4.12 2.27
N PRO A 52 12.86 -4.68 1.33
CA PRO A 52 12.97 -6.12 1.11
C PRO A 52 13.99 -6.75 2.07
N ILE A 53 13.51 -7.51 3.06
CA ILE A 53 14.32 -8.30 3.99
C ILE A 53 14.21 -9.80 3.67
N MET A 54 13.02 -10.24 3.29
CA MET A 54 12.60 -11.62 3.01
C MET A 54 12.98 -12.11 1.60
N LEU A 55 13.60 -11.25 0.78
CA LEU A 55 14.17 -11.62 -0.53
C LEU A 55 15.70 -11.80 -0.49
N MET A 56 16.33 -11.72 0.70
CA MET A 56 17.78 -11.90 0.87
C MET A 56 18.18 -13.33 1.30
N GLU A 57 17.29 -14.31 1.14
CA GLU A 57 17.61 -15.74 1.26
C GLU A 57 17.44 -16.47 -0.07
#